data_AF-A0A3D3MWI7-F1
#
_entry.id   AF-A0A3D3MWI7-F1
#
_cell.length_a   1.000
_cell.length_b   1.000
_cell.length_c   1.000
_cell.angle_alpha   90.00
_cell.angle_beta   90.00
_cell.angle_gamma   90.00
#
_symmetry.space_group_name_H-M   'P 1'
#
loop_
_entity.id
_entity.type
_entity.pdbx_description
1 polymer ?
#
loop_
_entity_poly.entity_id
_entity_poly.type
_entity_poly.pdbx_seq_one_letter_code
_entity_poly.pdbx_strand_id
1 'polypeptide(L)'
;MKTKLKVFFTIVMLWATVYPGCCQEVSQCEPITNPSQIVDGGTYMFYHPTTADQWYFERENCTAEGKEYKYRLEIKYGKTTKMDDIIQHNFLFKFLKIKNNWYMVDAKSNLFISHEGCWFIESETPDKDCIVRFGVKKNNPCVVMFDKNVVTIESNWVKLSTKTDYQINSLNLYQVTNCGMVADEDQDLRMPSNTCTTATLTRKFEESVFNTLILPFDVPNYKVTFGWNTTAYELVEANATALYYEEKNTDLTLKAHTPYLIRGHFFSGNYITTIPVLDDMGKNEITKTIGPVIIHGIYEKKDMGQSDAFILYQDILRCCRKVKSMPVKPYHWYMTIPGGANQAKSICIIEKRDATGITFPKVTENSNAPIYHIQGTPMNMPWDALPKGIYIINHQKVIKP
;
A
#
# COMPACT_ATOMS: atom_id res chain seq x y z
N MET A 1 -31.03 -63.21 31.74
CA MET A 1 -31.59 -62.18 32.64
C MET A 1 -30.40 -61.54 33.36
N LYS A 2 -30.13 -60.24 33.13
CA LYS A 2 -28.95 -59.44 33.58
C LYS A 2 -27.60 -59.90 32.96
N THR A 3 -26.62 -59.10 32.52
CA THR A 3 -26.40 -57.67 32.19
C THR A 3 -25.02 -57.64 31.51
N LYS A 4 -24.76 -56.75 30.53
CA LYS A 4 -23.49 -56.08 30.15
C LYS A 4 -23.47 -55.86 28.63
N LEU A 5 -23.90 -54.69 28.17
CA LEU A 5 -23.12 -53.45 28.03
C LEU A 5 -22.06 -53.58 26.90
N LYS A 6 -22.51 -53.37 25.66
CA LYS A 6 -21.65 -52.97 24.53
C LYS A 6 -21.82 -51.47 24.33
N VAL A 7 -20.69 -50.78 24.36
CA VAL A 7 -20.47 -49.37 24.10
C VAL A 7 -20.91 -49.04 22.67
N PHE A 8 -21.79 -48.06 22.51
CA PHE A 8 -21.96 -47.30 21.27
C PHE A 8 -22.00 -45.82 21.66
N PHE A 9 -21.03 -45.07 21.12
CA PHE A 9 -20.95 -43.62 21.21
C PHE A 9 -22.13 -43.00 20.45
N THR A 10 -23.02 -42.32 21.16
CA THR A 10 -23.97 -41.37 20.56
C THR A 10 -23.47 -39.97 20.89
N ILE A 11 -22.83 -39.32 19.92
CA ILE A 11 -22.59 -37.88 19.95
C ILE A 11 -23.95 -37.20 19.77
N VAL A 12 -24.45 -36.61 20.85
CA VAL A 12 -25.59 -35.68 20.81
C VAL A 12 -25.09 -34.39 20.15
N MET A 13 -25.44 -34.19 18.87
CA MET A 13 -25.42 -32.86 18.28
C MET A 13 -26.52 -32.02 18.96
N LEU A 14 -26.12 -31.20 19.93
CA LEU A 14 -26.94 -30.08 20.36
C LEU A 14 -26.70 -28.93 19.37
N TRP A 15 -27.68 -28.71 18.50
CA TRP A 15 -27.78 -27.48 17.71
C TRP A 15 -28.07 -26.32 18.67
N ALA A 16 -27.05 -25.54 19.00
CA ALA A 16 -27.24 -24.16 19.41
C ALA A 16 -27.20 -23.30 18.15
N THR A 17 -28.35 -22.76 17.77
CA THR A 17 -28.48 -21.65 16.84
C THR A 17 -27.71 -20.46 17.39
N VAL A 18 -26.46 -20.29 16.95
CA VAL A 18 -25.70 -19.06 17.17
C VAL A 18 -25.96 -18.15 15.98
N TYR A 19 -26.66 -17.06 16.25
CA TYR A 19 -26.74 -15.90 15.36
C TYR A 19 -25.34 -15.51 14.87
N PRO A 20 -25.14 -15.12 13.60
CA PRO A 20 -23.86 -14.63 13.12
C PRO A 20 -23.64 -13.21 13.67
N GLY A 21 -23.13 -13.15 14.90
CA GLY A 21 -22.49 -11.98 15.48
C GLY A 21 -21.03 -12.31 15.78
N CYS A 22 -20.31 -12.86 14.80
CA CYS A 22 -18.88 -13.12 14.96
C CYS A 22 -18.11 -11.85 14.58
N CYS A 23 -18.09 -10.86 15.47
CA CYS A 23 -16.86 -10.08 15.61
C CYS A 23 -15.87 -11.02 16.31
N GLN A 24 -15.08 -11.74 15.51
CA GLN A 24 -13.83 -12.29 16.03
C GLN A 24 -13.07 -11.10 16.61
N GLU A 25 -12.72 -11.13 17.90
CA GLU A 25 -11.78 -10.14 18.45
C GLU A 25 -10.48 -10.32 17.68
N VAL A 26 -10.25 -9.45 16.69
CA VAL A 26 -9.02 -9.48 15.93
C VAL A 26 -7.95 -8.95 16.85
N SER A 27 -7.02 -9.82 17.27
CA SER A 27 -5.85 -9.40 18.05
C SER A 27 -5.21 -8.20 17.35
N GLN A 28 -5.01 -7.10 18.07
CA GLN A 28 -4.47 -5.84 17.52
C GLN A 28 -2.94 -5.84 17.42
N CYS A 29 -2.30 -6.74 18.17
CA CYS A 29 -0.87 -6.95 18.11
C CYS A 29 -0.47 -8.38 18.46
N GLU A 30 0.69 -8.82 17.97
CA GLU A 30 1.25 -10.14 18.24
C GLU A 30 2.74 -10.01 18.65
N PRO A 31 3.19 -10.73 19.70
CA PRO A 31 4.60 -10.70 20.10
C PRO A 31 5.49 -11.37 19.05
N ILE A 32 6.60 -10.74 18.71
CA ILE A 32 7.63 -11.32 17.86
C ILE A 32 8.56 -12.18 18.71
N THR A 33 8.45 -13.49 18.49
CA THR A 33 9.20 -14.54 19.19
C THR A 33 10.35 -15.12 18.36
N ASN A 34 10.53 -14.67 17.12
CA ASN A 34 11.66 -15.02 16.28
C ASN A 34 11.86 -13.97 15.17
N PRO A 35 13.09 -13.58 14.83
CA PRO A 35 13.39 -12.73 13.67
C PRO A 35 12.73 -13.16 12.35
N SER A 36 12.46 -14.46 12.14
CA SER A 36 11.81 -14.97 10.93
C SER A 36 10.34 -14.57 10.80
N GLN A 37 9.71 -14.08 11.86
CA GLN A 37 8.33 -13.58 11.85
C GLN A 37 8.25 -12.14 11.32
N ILE A 38 9.37 -11.45 11.15
CA ILE A 38 9.39 -10.10 10.60
C ILE A 38 9.05 -10.15 9.11
N VAL A 39 7.98 -9.46 8.76
CA VAL A 39 7.50 -9.30 7.39
C VAL A 39 7.81 -7.91 6.84
N ASP A 40 8.05 -7.86 5.54
CA ASP A 40 8.29 -6.63 4.79
C ASP A 40 7.02 -5.78 4.77
N GLY A 41 7.15 -4.51 5.15
CA GLY A 41 6.05 -3.56 5.28
C GLY A 41 5.24 -3.67 6.57
N GLY A 42 5.54 -4.65 7.44
CA GLY A 42 4.85 -4.79 8.71
C GLY A 42 5.03 -3.56 9.59
N THR A 43 3.99 -3.20 10.35
CA THR A 43 4.05 -2.17 11.39
C THR A 43 4.30 -2.82 12.73
N TYR A 44 5.17 -2.22 13.53
CA TYR A 44 5.63 -2.75 14.79
C TYR A 44 5.69 -1.65 15.85
N MET A 45 5.74 -2.09 17.09
CA MET A 45 6.03 -1.24 18.23
C MET A 45 6.97 -1.98 19.19
N PHE A 46 7.72 -1.22 19.97
CA PHE A 46 8.32 -1.75 21.16
C PHE A 46 7.30 -1.70 22.30
N TYR A 47 7.25 -2.74 23.12
CA TYR A 47 6.32 -2.80 24.23
C TYR A 47 6.90 -3.69 25.32
N HIS A 48 6.84 -3.25 26.57
CA HIS A 48 7.35 -4.04 27.69
C HIS A 48 6.26 -4.17 28.77
N PRO A 49 5.46 -5.24 28.72
CA PRO A 49 4.45 -5.47 29.74
C PRO A 49 5.12 -5.89 31.05
N THR A 50 4.87 -5.16 32.14
CA THR A 50 5.22 -5.60 33.49
C THR A 50 3.97 -5.99 34.26
N THR A 51 4.13 -6.64 35.41
CA THR A 51 3.01 -7.08 36.26
C THR A 51 2.23 -5.92 36.90
N ALA A 52 2.78 -4.71 36.93
CA ALA A 52 2.17 -3.53 37.56
C ALA A 52 2.00 -2.33 36.62
N ASP A 53 2.90 -2.16 35.65
CA ASP A 53 2.92 -1.03 34.72
C ASP A 53 3.04 -1.48 33.26
N GLN A 54 2.45 -0.69 32.36
CA GLN A 54 2.61 -0.85 30.92
C GLN A 54 3.58 0.20 30.40
N TRP A 55 4.69 -0.24 29.80
CA TRP A 55 5.69 0.65 29.23
C TRP A 55 5.46 0.76 27.73
N TYR A 56 5.09 1.95 27.30
CA TYR A 56 5.01 2.34 25.90
C TYR A 56 5.93 3.52 25.66
N PHE A 57 6.28 3.76 24.40
CA PHE A 57 7.40 4.61 24.06
C PHE A 57 6.92 5.78 23.23
N GLU A 58 7.09 6.99 23.72
CA GLU A 58 6.72 8.20 22.98
C GLU A 58 7.97 8.88 22.44
N ARG A 59 7.84 9.50 21.28
CA ARG A 59 8.90 10.33 20.71
C ARG A 59 9.02 11.62 21.52
N GLU A 60 10.18 11.85 22.10
CA GLU A 60 10.58 13.15 22.63
C GLU A 60 11.56 13.80 21.65
N ASN A 61 11.15 14.93 21.07
CA ASN A 61 12.02 15.71 20.21
C ASN A 61 13.08 16.40 21.06
N CYS A 62 14.35 16.13 20.78
CA CYS A 62 15.45 16.74 21.50
C CYS A 62 16.14 17.75 20.60
N THR A 63 15.97 19.04 20.87
CA THR A 63 16.72 20.11 20.23
C THR A 63 18.14 20.15 20.77
N ALA A 64 19.01 19.31 20.22
CA ALA A 64 20.45 19.51 20.31
C ALA A 64 20.93 20.10 18.98
N GLU A 65 20.94 21.44 18.92
CA GLU A 65 21.52 22.25 17.84
C GLU A 65 20.89 22.06 16.44
N GLY A 66 19.74 22.69 16.21
CA GLY A 66 19.35 23.18 14.89
C GLY A 66 18.83 22.17 13.85
N LYS A 67 18.53 20.92 14.21
CA LYS A 67 17.87 19.95 13.30
C LYS A 67 16.68 19.26 13.97
N GLU A 68 15.49 19.43 13.42
CA GLU A 68 14.21 18.85 13.88
C GLU A 68 14.14 17.30 13.74
N TYR A 69 15.22 16.66 13.30
CA TYR A 69 15.26 15.24 12.93
C TYR A 69 15.85 14.31 14.00
N LYS A 70 16.33 14.82 15.15
CA LYS A 70 16.89 13.99 16.23
C LYS A 70 15.87 13.78 17.36
N TYR A 71 15.70 12.55 17.81
CA TYR A 71 14.79 12.24 18.92
C TYR A 71 15.28 11.10 19.80
N ARG A 72 14.67 11.01 20.99
CA ARG A 72 14.70 9.81 21.84
C ARG A 72 13.31 9.25 21.97
N LEU A 73 13.25 7.98 22.38
CA LEU A 73 12.01 7.39 22.82
C LEU A 73 12.01 7.39 24.36
N GLU A 74 11.08 8.14 24.93
CA GLU A 74 10.83 8.19 26.38
C GLU A 74 9.92 7.04 26.77
N ILE A 75 10.22 6.41 27.91
CA ILE A 75 9.32 5.45 28.52
C ILE A 75 8.19 6.21 29.20
N LYS A 76 6.97 5.98 28.73
CA LYS A 76 5.76 6.45 29.39
C LYS A 76 5.13 5.33 30.21
N TYR A 77 4.60 5.72 31.36
CA TYR A 77 3.97 4.82 32.32
C TYR A 77 2.45 4.91 32.16
N GLY A 78 1.86 3.91 31.53
CA GLY A 78 0.42 3.84 31.31
C GLY A 78 -0.31 3.22 32.49
N LYS A 79 -1.39 3.90 32.95
CA LYS A 79 -2.41 3.27 33.82
C LYS A 79 -3.42 2.42 33.02
N THR A 80 -3.46 2.59 31.69
CA THR A 80 -4.37 1.84 30.81
C THR A 80 -3.76 0.48 30.46
N THR A 81 -4.59 -0.55 30.44
CA THR A 81 -4.27 -1.89 29.95
C THR A 81 -4.89 -2.16 28.58
N LYS A 82 -5.62 -1.20 28.01
CA LYS A 82 -6.25 -1.34 26.70
C LYS A 82 -5.21 -1.18 25.61
N MET A 83 -5.13 -2.16 24.72
CA MET A 83 -4.13 -2.21 23.68
C MET A 83 -4.30 -1.09 22.63
N ASP A 84 -5.54 -0.72 22.29
CA ASP A 84 -5.81 0.43 21.41
C ASP A 84 -5.20 1.73 21.93
N ASP A 85 -5.40 2.04 23.21
CA ASP A 85 -4.84 3.23 23.84
C ASP A 85 -3.30 3.18 23.81
N ILE A 86 -2.72 2.00 24.08
CA ILE A 86 -1.27 1.79 24.04
C ILE A 86 -0.75 2.05 22.62
N ILE A 87 -1.33 1.39 21.60
CA ILE A 87 -0.92 1.54 20.20
C ILE A 87 -1.04 3.00 19.73
N GLN A 88 -2.11 3.69 20.13
CA GLN A 88 -2.35 5.09 19.72
C GLN A 88 -1.25 6.04 20.20
N HIS A 89 -0.68 5.81 21.38
CA HIS A 89 0.34 6.68 21.97
C HIS A 89 1.76 6.15 21.76
N ASN A 90 1.94 4.89 21.34
CA ASN A 90 3.25 4.31 21.16
C ASN A 90 3.89 4.75 19.84
N PHE A 91 5.22 4.74 19.83
CA PHE A 91 6.03 4.95 18.66
C PHE A 91 5.89 3.74 17.73
N LEU A 92 5.17 3.95 16.62
CA LEU A 92 4.98 2.96 15.58
C LEU A 92 6.04 3.12 14.50
N PHE A 93 6.58 2.00 14.05
CA PHE A 93 7.57 1.97 12.96
C PHE A 93 7.32 0.77 12.05
N LYS A 94 7.83 0.86 10.82
CA LYS A 94 7.76 -0.21 9.83
C LYS A 94 9.13 -0.82 9.59
N PHE A 95 9.16 -2.11 9.31
CA PHE A 95 10.35 -2.75 8.74
C PHE A 95 10.18 -2.94 7.24
N LEU A 96 11.05 -2.29 6.45
CA LEU A 96 11.03 -2.36 5.00
C LEU A 96 12.26 -3.13 4.51
N LYS A 97 12.05 -4.04 3.57
CA LYS A 97 13.11 -4.76 2.89
C LYS A 97 13.38 -4.11 1.54
N ILE A 98 14.49 -3.39 1.43
CA ILE A 98 14.92 -2.77 0.18
C ILE A 98 16.16 -3.51 -0.30
N LYS A 99 16.03 -4.19 -1.45
CA LYS A 99 17.02 -5.14 -1.97
C LYS A 99 17.27 -6.26 -0.94
N ASN A 100 18.46 -6.31 -0.34
CA ASN A 100 18.87 -7.34 0.61
C ASN A 100 19.01 -6.83 2.05
N ASN A 101 18.66 -5.57 2.32
CA ASN A 101 18.78 -4.97 3.64
C ASN A 101 17.41 -4.62 4.22
N TRP A 102 17.33 -4.70 5.54
CA TRP A 102 16.18 -4.24 6.29
C TRP A 102 16.42 -2.81 6.77
N TYR A 103 15.36 -2.02 6.77
CA TYR A 103 15.33 -0.63 7.19
C TYR A 103 14.18 -0.42 8.15
N MET A 104 14.36 0.46 9.13
CA MET A 104 13.29 0.90 10.01
C MET A 104 12.79 2.26 9.54
N VAL A 105 11.48 2.46 9.49
CA VAL A 105 10.84 3.71 9.03
C VAL A 105 9.84 4.15 10.08
N ASP A 106 9.87 5.43 10.47
CA ASP A 106 8.87 5.99 11.39
C ASP A 106 7.51 6.00 10.66
N ALA A 107 6.48 5.40 11.25
CA ALA A 107 5.17 5.27 10.61
C ALA A 107 4.42 6.61 10.49
N LYS A 108 4.78 7.61 11.31
CA LYS A 108 4.19 8.95 11.32
C LYS A 108 4.83 9.86 10.28
N SER A 109 6.15 9.96 10.27
CA SER A 109 6.87 10.84 9.34
C SER A 109 7.14 10.17 7.98
N ASN A 110 7.09 8.84 7.92
CA ASN A 110 7.51 8.03 6.77
C ASN A 110 8.97 8.25 6.36
N LEU A 111 9.81 8.66 7.32
CA LEU A 111 11.25 8.83 7.14
C LEU A 111 12.00 7.61 7.66
N PHE A 112 13.14 7.30 7.03
CA PHE A 112 14.03 6.25 7.49
C PHE A 112 14.64 6.62 8.83
N ILE A 113 14.79 5.65 9.70
CA ILE A 113 15.41 5.83 10.99
C ILE A 113 16.87 5.43 10.87
N SER A 114 17.74 6.38 11.18
CA SER A 114 19.18 6.24 11.33
C SER A 114 19.58 6.52 12.78
N HIS A 115 20.88 6.59 13.05
CA HIS A 115 21.37 6.89 14.37
C HIS A 115 22.66 7.72 14.39
N GLU A 116 22.88 8.42 15.50
CA GLU A 116 24.13 9.10 15.80
C GLU A 116 24.43 8.95 17.29
N GLY A 117 25.51 8.25 17.62
CA GLY A 117 25.79 7.86 19.01
C GLY A 117 24.65 7.01 19.59
N CYS A 118 23.99 7.52 20.64
CA CYS A 118 22.85 6.87 21.30
C CYS A 118 21.46 7.38 20.85
N TRP A 119 21.42 8.25 19.85
CA TRP A 119 20.21 8.96 19.39
C TRP A 119 19.65 8.36 18.11
N PHE A 120 18.33 8.49 17.92
CA PHE A 120 17.68 8.20 16.65
C PHE A 120 17.59 9.47 15.80
N ILE A 121 17.76 9.31 14.49
CA ILE A 121 17.69 10.40 13.52
C ILE A 121 16.77 9.98 12.38
N GLU A 122 15.97 10.91 11.88
CA GLU A 122 15.20 10.70 10.65
C GLU A 122 15.99 11.10 9.41
N SER A 123 15.87 10.30 8.37
CA SER A 123 16.49 10.53 7.06
C SER A 123 15.46 10.33 5.97
N GLU A 124 15.45 11.24 5.00
CA GLU A 124 14.64 11.11 3.78
C GLU A 124 15.12 9.96 2.88
N THR A 125 16.41 9.62 2.97
CA THR A 125 17.01 8.58 2.12
C THR A 125 17.68 7.49 2.97
N PRO A 126 17.53 6.20 2.59
CA PRO A 126 18.16 5.13 3.32
C PRO A 126 19.66 5.10 2.99
N ASP A 127 20.48 5.12 4.02
CA ASP A 127 21.93 4.92 3.92
C ASP A 127 22.36 3.67 4.71
N LYS A 128 23.68 3.50 4.90
CA LYS A 128 24.25 2.36 5.63
C LYS A 128 23.91 2.38 7.12
N ASP A 129 23.69 3.55 7.71
CA ASP A 129 23.44 3.74 9.14
C ASP A 129 21.94 3.55 9.45
N CYS A 130 21.09 3.56 8.41
CA CYS A 130 19.69 3.16 8.48
C CYS A 130 19.45 1.64 8.47
N ILE A 131 20.50 0.83 8.22
CA ILE A 131 20.34 -0.62 8.08
C ILE A 131 20.11 -1.25 9.45
N VAL A 132 19.00 -1.99 9.57
CA VAL A 132 18.69 -2.78 10.75
C VAL A 132 18.96 -4.26 10.55
N ARG A 133 19.33 -4.92 11.65
CA ARG A 133 19.50 -6.37 11.74
C ARG A 133 18.72 -6.90 12.92
N PHE A 134 18.37 -8.17 12.81
CA PHE A 134 17.61 -8.88 13.84
C PHE A 134 18.44 -10.01 14.40
N GLY A 135 18.30 -10.27 15.70
CA GLY A 135 19.03 -11.33 16.38
C GLY A 135 18.23 -11.92 17.52
N VAL A 136 18.78 -12.97 18.14
CA VAL A 136 18.21 -13.61 19.32
C VAL A 136 19.18 -13.43 20.48
N LYS A 137 18.67 -13.03 21.65
CA LYS A 137 19.47 -12.94 22.89
C LYS A 137 18.81 -13.72 24.02
N LYS A 138 19.59 -14.02 25.07
CA LYS A 138 19.08 -14.71 26.27
C LYS A 138 17.92 -13.89 26.86
N ASN A 139 16.73 -14.48 26.93
CA ASN A 139 15.47 -13.88 27.40
C ASN A 139 14.86 -12.79 26.49
N ASN A 140 15.41 -12.55 25.30
CA ASN A 140 14.75 -11.70 24.30
C ASN A 140 14.75 -12.42 22.94
N PRO A 141 13.57 -12.86 22.48
CA PRO A 141 13.46 -13.68 21.30
C PRO A 141 13.74 -12.95 19.98
N CYS A 142 13.68 -11.61 19.96
CA CYS A 142 13.95 -10.83 18.76
C CYS A 142 14.46 -9.42 19.11
N VAL A 143 15.78 -9.22 19.02
CA VAL A 143 16.41 -7.92 19.23
C VAL A 143 16.58 -7.17 17.91
N VAL A 144 16.33 -5.86 17.94
CA VAL A 144 16.57 -4.93 16.82
C VAL A 144 17.94 -4.28 17.01
N MET A 145 18.73 -4.21 15.95
CA MET A 145 20.10 -3.69 15.98
C MET A 145 20.37 -2.75 14.80
N PHE A 146 21.05 -1.64 15.07
CA PHE A 146 21.63 -0.75 14.06
C PHE A 146 23.14 -0.96 14.03
N ASP A 147 23.65 -1.51 12.92
CA ASP A 147 25.01 -2.03 12.81
C ASP A 147 25.37 -3.00 13.96
N LYS A 148 26.22 -2.57 14.91
CA LYS A 148 26.63 -3.32 16.11
C LYS A 148 25.87 -2.91 17.37
N ASN A 149 25.03 -1.89 17.28
CA ASN A 149 24.31 -1.33 18.42
C ASN A 149 22.95 -1.99 18.57
N VAL A 150 22.65 -2.49 19.76
CA VAL A 150 21.35 -3.08 20.08
C VAL A 150 20.42 -1.98 20.58
N VAL A 151 19.13 -2.06 20.25
CA VAL A 151 18.10 -1.21 20.85
C VAL A 151 17.77 -1.73 22.26
N THR A 152 17.93 -0.88 23.26
CA THR A 152 17.92 -1.25 24.69
C THR A 152 17.20 -0.21 25.54
N ILE A 153 16.83 -0.58 26.76
CA ILE A 153 16.29 0.32 27.76
C ILE A 153 17.39 0.72 28.76
N GLU A 154 17.53 2.01 29.03
CA GLU A 154 18.30 2.52 30.17
C GLU A 154 17.50 3.62 30.90
N SER A 155 17.27 3.42 32.20
CA SER A 155 16.47 4.30 33.04
C SER A 155 15.08 4.53 32.42
N ASN A 156 14.79 5.75 31.94
CA ASN A 156 13.50 6.14 31.35
C ASN A 156 13.56 6.30 29.81
N TRP A 157 14.59 5.77 29.15
CA TRP A 157 14.82 6.00 27.72
C TRP A 157 15.14 4.72 26.96
N VAL A 158 14.74 4.67 25.70
CA VAL A 158 15.32 3.76 24.72
C VAL A 158 16.62 4.36 24.21
N LYS A 159 17.67 3.54 24.17
CA LYS A 159 18.97 3.91 23.61
C LYS A 159 19.57 2.79 22.78
N LEU A 160 20.51 3.18 21.93
CA LEU A 160 21.44 2.27 21.27
C LEU A 160 22.63 1.96 22.18
N SER A 161 22.90 0.67 22.39
CA SER A 161 23.99 0.18 23.24
C SER A 161 24.97 -0.66 22.44
N THR A 162 26.26 -0.35 22.60
CA THR A 162 27.38 -1.15 22.07
C THR A 162 27.74 -2.34 22.96
N LYS A 163 27.13 -2.46 24.16
CA LYS A 163 27.46 -3.54 25.10
C LYS A 163 27.04 -4.88 24.51
N THR A 164 27.98 -5.82 24.47
CA THR A 164 27.79 -7.16 23.88
C THR A 164 27.23 -8.20 24.86
N ASP A 165 27.20 -7.90 26.16
CA ASP A 165 26.93 -8.88 27.22
C ASP A 165 25.45 -9.24 27.44
N TYR A 166 25.25 -10.43 28.04
CA TYR A 166 23.99 -11.18 28.22
C TYR A 166 22.96 -10.58 29.21
N GLN A 167 23.12 -9.33 29.67
CA GLN A 167 22.21 -8.66 30.61
C GLN A 167 21.57 -7.39 30.04
N ILE A 168 21.41 -7.34 28.71
CA ILE A 168 20.75 -6.20 28.08
C ILE A 168 19.24 -6.30 28.32
N ASN A 169 18.66 -5.26 28.94
CA ASN A 169 17.22 -5.04 28.99
C ASN A 169 16.72 -4.64 27.58
N SER A 170 16.68 -5.61 26.67
CA SER A 170 16.17 -5.42 25.31
C SER A 170 14.65 -5.36 25.32
N LEU A 171 14.09 -4.50 24.47
CA LEU A 171 12.65 -4.33 24.32
C LEU A 171 12.01 -5.54 23.65
N ASN A 172 10.80 -5.90 24.07
CA ASN A 172 10.03 -6.87 23.31
C ASN A 172 9.42 -6.17 22.10
N LEU A 173 9.49 -6.83 20.96
CA LEU A 173 8.96 -6.36 19.69
C LEU A 173 7.57 -6.98 19.48
N TYR A 174 6.60 -6.16 19.09
CA TYR A 174 5.26 -6.60 18.75
C TYR A 174 4.93 -6.12 17.34
N GLN A 175 4.32 -6.98 16.54
CA GLN A 175 3.70 -6.59 15.28
C GLN A 175 2.31 -6.05 15.56
N VAL A 176 1.98 -4.88 15.01
CA VAL A 176 0.64 -4.30 15.03
C VAL A 176 -0.09 -4.79 13.79
N THR A 177 -1.25 -5.40 14.00
CA THR A 177 -2.09 -5.98 12.94
C THR A 177 -3.26 -5.06 12.60
N ASN A 178 -3.80 -4.32 13.58
CA ASN A 178 -4.85 -3.34 13.41
C ASN A 178 -4.66 -2.17 14.38
N CYS A 179 -5.07 -0.97 13.97
CA CYS A 179 -5.13 0.19 14.84
C CYS A 179 -6.15 1.23 14.36
N GLY A 180 -6.74 1.96 15.32
CA GLY A 180 -7.59 3.12 15.03
C GLY A 180 -8.77 2.77 14.13
N MET A 181 -8.90 3.47 13.01
CA MET A 181 -9.92 3.18 12.01
C MET A 181 -9.56 1.95 11.17
N VAL A 182 -10.52 1.06 10.91
CA VAL A 182 -10.34 -0.07 10.01
C VAL A 182 -11.19 0.12 8.74
N ALA A 183 -10.51 0.13 7.60
CA ALA A 183 -11.07 0.07 6.25
C ALA A 183 -10.86 -1.34 5.70
N ASP A 184 -11.89 -2.17 5.69
CA ASP A 184 -11.84 -3.57 5.27
C ASP A 184 -12.62 -3.75 3.97
N GLU A 185 -11.98 -4.25 2.90
CA GLU A 185 -12.64 -4.41 1.60
C GLU A 185 -13.87 -5.34 1.65
N ASP A 186 -14.01 -6.16 2.69
CA ASP A 186 -15.18 -7.01 2.90
C ASP A 186 -16.26 -6.37 3.77
N GLN A 187 -16.13 -5.10 4.16
CA GLN A 187 -17.08 -4.36 4.98
C GLN A 187 -17.35 -2.97 4.42
N ASP A 188 -18.60 -2.54 4.50
CA ASP A 188 -18.97 -1.17 4.19
C ASP A 188 -18.24 -0.20 5.14
N LEU A 189 -17.88 0.97 4.63
CA LEU A 189 -17.15 1.96 5.40
C LEU A 189 -17.95 2.36 6.65
N ARG A 190 -17.35 2.08 7.81
CA ARG A 190 -17.84 2.57 9.09
C ARG A 190 -17.04 3.81 9.47
N MET A 191 -17.75 4.90 9.75
CA MET A 191 -17.12 6.12 10.22
C MET A 191 -16.42 5.83 11.56
N PRO A 192 -15.13 6.16 11.72
CA PRO A 192 -14.45 6.02 12.99
C PRO A 192 -14.95 7.06 14.00
N SER A 193 -14.57 6.90 15.27
CA SER A 193 -14.65 8.01 16.21
C SER A 193 -13.74 9.16 15.75
N ASN A 194 -14.15 10.40 16.03
CA ASN A 194 -13.47 11.66 15.70
C ASN A 194 -12.11 11.87 16.41
N THR A 195 -11.48 10.80 16.88
CA THR A 195 -10.23 10.80 17.66
C THR A 195 -9.16 9.88 17.08
N CYS A 196 -9.45 9.16 15.99
CA CYS A 196 -8.49 8.27 15.37
C CYS A 196 -7.39 9.04 14.64
N THR A 197 -6.14 8.72 14.95
CA THR A 197 -4.93 9.25 14.31
C THR A 197 -4.23 8.21 13.44
N THR A 198 -4.79 7.00 13.35
CA THR A 198 -4.27 5.90 12.55
C THR A 198 -5.39 5.18 11.82
N ALA A 199 -5.04 4.59 10.67
CA ALA A 199 -5.94 3.82 9.84
C ALA A 199 -5.27 2.51 9.41
N THR A 200 -6.09 1.47 9.32
CA THR A 200 -5.74 0.15 8.81
C THR A 200 -6.54 -0.11 7.55
N LEU A 201 -5.90 -0.41 6.42
CA LEU A 201 -6.55 -0.96 5.23
C LEU A 201 -6.31 -2.47 5.18
N THR A 202 -7.38 -3.24 5.27
CA THR A 202 -7.40 -4.68 5.05
C THR A 202 -7.86 -4.94 3.62
N ARG A 203 -6.91 -5.22 2.74
CA ARG A 203 -7.18 -5.47 1.32
C ARG A 203 -6.08 -6.31 0.69
N LYS A 204 -6.44 -7.20 -0.23
CA LYS A 204 -5.46 -7.89 -1.08
C LYS A 204 -5.37 -7.21 -2.45
N PHE A 205 -4.17 -6.78 -2.82
CA PHE A 205 -3.90 -6.29 -4.17
C PHE A 205 -3.37 -7.41 -5.06
N GLU A 206 -3.80 -7.40 -6.32
CA GLU A 206 -3.27 -8.29 -7.34
C GLU A 206 -1.93 -7.77 -7.86
N GLU A 207 -0.94 -8.66 -7.85
CA GLU A 207 0.44 -8.36 -8.21
C GLU A 207 0.61 -8.05 -9.69
N SER A 208 1.49 -7.09 -10.02
CA SER A 208 1.89 -6.75 -11.40
C SER A 208 0.79 -6.28 -12.36
N VAL A 209 -0.47 -6.19 -11.94
CA VAL A 209 -1.61 -5.62 -12.67
C VAL A 209 -2.12 -4.36 -11.98
N PHE A 210 -2.92 -3.58 -12.69
CA PHE A 210 -3.60 -2.43 -12.11
C PHE A 210 -4.70 -2.86 -11.11
N ASN A 211 -4.71 -2.18 -9.99
CA ASN A 211 -5.75 -2.23 -8.97
C ASN A 211 -6.37 -0.83 -8.85
N THR A 212 -7.70 -0.74 -8.75
CA THR A 212 -8.36 0.53 -8.42
C THR A 212 -8.25 0.80 -6.92
N LEU A 213 -7.95 2.02 -6.50
CA LEU A 213 -7.87 2.41 -5.09
C LEU A 213 -8.57 3.73 -4.87
N ILE A 214 -9.42 3.79 -3.84
CA ILE A 214 -9.94 5.04 -3.28
C ILE A 214 -10.08 4.86 -1.76
N LEU A 215 -9.64 5.84 -0.98
CA LEU A 215 -9.59 5.76 0.48
C LEU A 215 -10.18 7.03 1.11
N PRO A 216 -10.85 6.95 2.27
CA PRO A 216 -11.42 8.11 2.93
C PRO A 216 -10.39 8.95 3.70
N PHE A 217 -9.10 8.63 3.57
CA PHE A 217 -8.00 9.30 4.26
C PHE A 217 -6.81 9.45 3.33
N ASP A 218 -5.97 10.44 3.62
CA ASP A 218 -4.69 10.61 2.95
C ASP A 218 -3.76 9.44 3.31
N VAL A 219 -2.99 8.95 2.34
CA VAL A 219 -1.88 8.02 2.56
C VAL A 219 -0.59 8.76 2.23
N PRO A 220 0.13 9.28 3.24
CA PRO A 220 1.42 9.89 3.01
C PRO A 220 2.42 8.82 2.58
N ASN A 221 3.26 9.15 1.60
CA ASN A 221 4.26 8.26 1.01
C ASN A 221 3.75 6.81 0.77
N TYR A 222 2.93 6.64 -0.26
CA TYR A 222 2.29 5.36 -0.57
C TYR A 222 3.25 4.19 -0.75
N LYS A 223 4.52 4.46 -1.11
CA LYS A 223 5.54 3.42 -1.26
C LYS A 223 5.91 2.77 0.06
N VAL A 224 5.96 3.52 1.17
CA VAL A 224 6.23 2.92 2.50
C VAL A 224 4.99 2.28 3.11
N THR A 225 3.81 2.56 2.56
CA THR A 225 2.54 1.98 3.02
C THR A 225 2.18 0.73 2.26
N PHE A 226 2.21 0.75 0.93
CA PHE A 226 1.77 -0.37 0.11
C PHE A 226 2.91 -1.25 -0.39
N GLY A 227 4.12 -0.74 -0.55
CA GLY A 227 5.23 -1.47 -1.15
C GLY A 227 6.22 -0.54 -1.82
N TRP A 228 7.53 -0.72 -1.58
CA TRP A 228 8.55 0.17 -2.14
C TRP A 228 8.58 0.13 -3.69
N ASN A 229 8.18 -1.01 -4.26
CA ASN A 229 8.05 -1.23 -5.70
C ASN A 229 6.62 -0.96 -6.22
N THR A 230 5.76 -0.36 -5.40
CA THR A 230 4.44 0.09 -5.82
C THR A 230 4.57 1.40 -6.57
N THR A 231 3.77 1.53 -7.61
CA THR A 231 3.55 2.77 -8.34
C THR A 231 2.08 3.13 -8.30
N ALA A 232 1.79 4.40 -8.03
CA ALA A 232 0.45 4.96 -8.09
C ALA A 232 0.32 5.89 -9.30
N TYR A 233 -0.85 5.88 -9.91
CA TYR A 233 -1.17 6.66 -11.10
C TYR A 233 -2.45 7.45 -10.90
N GLU A 234 -2.44 8.70 -11.35
CA GLU A 234 -3.59 9.60 -11.32
C GLU A 234 -4.13 9.83 -12.73
N LEU A 235 -5.45 9.81 -12.87
CA LEU A 235 -6.10 10.12 -14.15
C LEU A 235 -5.95 11.61 -14.43
N VAL A 236 -5.32 11.96 -15.55
CA VAL A 236 -5.10 13.37 -15.95
C VAL A 236 -5.93 13.78 -17.16
N GLU A 237 -6.32 12.82 -18.00
CA GLU A 237 -7.10 13.08 -19.20
C GLU A 237 -7.93 11.84 -19.57
N ALA A 238 -9.10 12.04 -20.14
CA ALA A 238 -9.95 10.96 -20.61
C ALA A 238 -10.74 11.36 -21.86
N ASN A 239 -10.97 10.37 -22.72
CA ASN A 239 -11.92 10.46 -23.83
C ASN A 239 -12.84 9.22 -23.84
N ALA A 240 -13.70 9.09 -24.85
CA ALA A 240 -14.69 8.02 -24.92
C ALA A 240 -14.09 6.59 -25.08
N THR A 241 -12.80 6.47 -25.39
CA THR A 241 -12.14 5.19 -25.73
C THR A 241 -10.87 4.91 -24.95
N ALA A 242 -10.26 5.93 -24.33
CA ALA A 242 -9.01 5.81 -23.60
C ALA A 242 -8.97 6.73 -22.36
N LEU A 243 -8.27 6.26 -21.34
CA LEU A 243 -7.91 6.99 -20.14
C LEU A 243 -6.39 7.18 -20.09
N TYR A 244 -5.94 8.39 -19.78
CA TYR A 244 -4.53 8.74 -19.73
C TYR A 244 -4.11 9.02 -18.29
N TYR A 245 -3.22 8.20 -17.80
CA TYR A 245 -2.75 8.21 -16.43
C TYR A 245 -1.30 8.70 -16.35
N GLU A 246 -1.00 9.53 -15.37
CA GLU A 246 0.37 9.94 -15.06
C GLU A 246 0.81 9.29 -13.74
N GLU A 247 2.08 8.88 -13.70
CA GLU A 247 2.70 8.31 -12.50
C GLU A 247 2.93 9.40 -11.44
N LYS A 248 2.57 9.11 -10.19
CA LYS A 248 2.89 9.98 -9.04
C LYS A 248 4.32 9.75 -8.59
N ASN A 249 5.23 10.58 -9.10
CA ASN A 249 6.68 10.51 -8.88
C ASN A 249 7.26 11.58 -7.94
N THR A 250 6.56 12.68 -7.68
CA THR A 250 7.07 13.83 -6.89
C THR A 250 6.33 14.02 -5.57
N ASP A 251 5.00 14.05 -5.61
CA ASP A 251 4.15 13.95 -4.41
C ASP A 251 3.70 12.50 -4.23
N LEU A 252 4.36 11.79 -3.31
CA LEU A 252 4.03 10.41 -2.97
C LEU A 252 2.82 10.30 -2.04
N THR A 253 2.09 11.38 -1.78
CA THR A 253 0.83 11.34 -1.03
C THR A 253 -0.31 10.93 -1.94
N LEU A 254 -1.09 9.92 -1.54
CA LEU A 254 -2.41 9.69 -2.13
C LEU A 254 -3.44 10.45 -1.31
N LYS A 255 -4.25 11.26 -1.98
CA LYS A 255 -5.26 12.10 -1.32
C LYS A 255 -6.54 11.34 -1.05
N ALA A 256 -7.15 11.63 0.08
CA ALA A 256 -8.46 11.14 0.45
C ALA A 256 -9.46 11.39 -0.68
N HIS A 257 -10.39 10.46 -0.88
CA HIS A 257 -11.48 10.54 -1.86
C HIS A 257 -11.01 10.74 -3.31
N THR A 258 -9.73 10.48 -3.60
CA THR A 258 -9.19 10.59 -4.95
C THR A 258 -9.01 9.20 -5.56
N PRO A 259 -9.56 8.93 -6.75
CA PRO A 259 -9.40 7.64 -7.41
C PRO A 259 -8.00 7.50 -8.02
N TYR A 260 -7.30 6.44 -7.65
CA TYR A 260 -5.98 6.08 -8.18
C TYR A 260 -5.99 4.70 -8.81
N LEU A 261 -5.09 4.47 -9.78
CA LEU A 261 -4.63 3.13 -10.09
C LEU A 261 -3.34 2.86 -9.34
N ILE A 262 -3.18 1.66 -8.80
CA ILE A 262 -1.92 1.21 -8.21
C ILE A 262 -1.50 -0.13 -8.82
N ARG A 263 -0.19 -0.33 -8.97
CA ARG A 263 0.40 -1.55 -9.51
C ARG A 263 1.80 -1.72 -8.93
N GLY A 264 2.25 -2.96 -8.77
CA GLY A 264 3.62 -3.25 -8.34
C GLY A 264 3.70 -4.53 -7.53
N HIS A 265 4.69 -4.57 -6.63
CA HIS A 265 4.83 -5.58 -5.60
C HIS A 265 4.42 -5.00 -4.25
N PHE A 266 3.39 -5.60 -3.65
CA PHE A 266 2.77 -5.09 -2.44
C PHE A 266 3.28 -5.80 -1.19
N PHE A 267 3.27 -5.10 -0.07
CA PHE A 267 3.49 -5.72 1.24
C PHE A 267 2.37 -6.69 1.58
N SER A 268 2.69 -7.71 2.37
CA SER A 268 1.73 -8.71 2.83
C SER A 268 1.03 -8.26 4.11
N GLY A 269 -0.29 -8.49 4.18
CA GLY A 269 -1.09 -8.22 5.37
C GLY A 269 -1.76 -6.85 5.33
N ASN A 270 -2.08 -6.32 6.51
CA ASN A 270 -2.82 -5.06 6.65
C ASN A 270 -1.89 -3.87 6.43
N TYR A 271 -2.40 -2.84 5.74
CA TYR A 271 -1.65 -1.60 5.51
C TYR A 271 -2.02 -0.57 6.56
N ILE A 272 -1.08 -0.25 7.44
CA ILE A 272 -1.29 0.73 8.51
C ILE A 272 -0.62 2.05 8.13
N THR A 273 -1.34 3.15 8.31
CA THR A 273 -0.83 4.51 8.11
C THR A 273 -1.32 5.44 9.21
N THR A 274 -0.51 6.43 9.57
CA THR A 274 -0.98 7.58 10.35
C THR A 274 -1.85 8.46 9.46
N ILE A 275 -2.93 8.98 10.05
CA ILE A 275 -3.87 9.91 9.41
C ILE A 275 -4.01 11.16 10.29
N PRO A 276 -4.27 12.34 9.71
CA PRO A 276 -4.73 13.47 10.52
C PRO A 276 -6.05 13.10 11.20
N VAL A 277 -6.35 13.75 12.33
CA VAL A 277 -7.70 13.67 12.92
C VAL A 277 -8.67 14.26 11.88
N LEU A 278 -9.58 13.44 11.38
CA LEU A 278 -10.49 13.81 10.29
C LEU A 278 -11.87 14.15 10.85
N ASP A 279 -12.41 15.29 10.43
CA ASP A 279 -13.75 15.78 10.81
C ASP A 279 -14.88 15.24 9.91
N ASP A 280 -14.57 14.71 8.72
CA ASP A 280 -15.55 14.12 7.80
C ASP A 280 -14.91 13.01 6.97
N MET A 281 -15.39 11.77 7.15
CA MET A 281 -14.86 10.56 6.51
C MET A 281 -15.76 10.05 5.38
N GLY A 282 -16.53 10.92 4.73
CA GLY A 282 -17.22 10.62 3.48
C GLY A 282 -18.72 10.40 3.61
N LYS A 283 -19.45 11.46 3.98
CA LYS A 283 -20.92 11.49 3.84
C LYS A 283 -21.41 11.74 2.40
N ASN A 284 -20.51 12.06 1.46
CA ASN A 284 -20.86 12.45 0.11
C ASN A 284 -20.51 11.37 -0.92
N GLU A 285 -21.33 11.25 -1.96
CA GLU A 285 -21.01 10.46 -3.14
C GLU A 285 -19.70 11.00 -3.77
N ILE A 286 -18.69 10.14 -3.88
CA ILE A 286 -17.39 10.56 -4.42
C ILE A 286 -17.43 10.43 -5.93
N THR A 287 -17.65 11.55 -6.61
CA THR A 287 -17.62 11.63 -8.07
C THR A 287 -16.53 12.57 -8.56
N LYS A 288 -15.81 12.17 -9.62
CA LYS A 288 -14.83 13.00 -10.31
C LYS A 288 -15.09 12.95 -11.81
N THR A 289 -15.35 14.08 -12.42
CA THR A 289 -15.56 14.19 -13.87
C THR A 289 -14.28 14.64 -14.55
N ILE A 290 -13.82 13.88 -15.55
CA ILE A 290 -12.66 14.20 -16.40
C ILE A 290 -13.07 13.94 -17.85
N GLY A 291 -13.14 14.99 -18.66
CA GLY A 291 -13.64 14.89 -20.03
C GLY A 291 -15.06 14.28 -20.07
N PRO A 292 -15.31 13.25 -20.91
CA PRO A 292 -16.61 12.59 -21.00
C PRO A 292 -16.81 11.48 -19.94
N VAL A 293 -15.86 11.30 -19.02
CA VAL A 293 -15.85 10.21 -18.05
C VAL A 293 -16.21 10.74 -16.67
N ILE A 294 -17.09 10.01 -15.97
CA ILE A 294 -17.38 10.22 -14.56
C ILE A 294 -16.84 9.00 -13.80
N ILE A 295 -15.92 9.23 -12.87
CA ILE A 295 -15.43 8.22 -11.93
C ILE A 295 -16.26 8.29 -10.65
N HIS A 296 -16.61 7.13 -10.11
CA HIS A 296 -17.40 6.93 -8.90
C HIS A 296 -16.62 6.09 -7.90
N GLY A 297 -16.36 6.65 -6.71
CA GLY A 297 -15.79 5.93 -5.58
C GLY A 297 -16.82 5.03 -4.90
N ILE A 298 -16.39 3.87 -4.42
CA ILE A 298 -17.24 2.91 -3.72
C ILE A 298 -16.73 2.76 -2.29
N TYR A 299 -17.57 3.06 -1.31
CA TYR A 299 -17.31 2.76 0.11
C TYR A 299 -18.32 1.79 0.71
N GLU A 300 -19.34 1.40 -0.06
CA GLU A 300 -20.34 0.40 0.31
C GLU A 300 -20.44 -0.62 -0.82
N LYS A 301 -20.63 -1.90 -0.49
CA LYS A 301 -20.77 -2.97 -1.48
C LYS A 301 -21.88 -2.64 -2.48
N LYS A 302 -21.57 -2.77 -3.77
CA LYS A 302 -22.52 -2.42 -4.83
C LYS A 302 -22.42 -3.39 -6.00
N ASP A 303 -23.57 -3.89 -6.47
CA ASP A 303 -23.65 -4.71 -7.67
C ASP A 303 -23.79 -3.82 -8.91
N MET A 304 -22.85 -3.95 -9.84
CA MET A 304 -22.79 -3.20 -11.09
C MET A 304 -23.32 -3.97 -12.30
N GLY A 305 -23.80 -5.20 -12.10
CA GLY A 305 -24.41 -6.00 -13.15
C GLY A 305 -25.49 -5.22 -13.89
N GLN A 306 -25.57 -5.41 -15.20
CA GLN A 306 -26.58 -4.79 -16.08
C GLN A 306 -26.56 -3.24 -16.12
N SER A 307 -25.52 -2.61 -15.59
CA SER A 307 -25.35 -1.15 -15.61
C SER A 307 -24.39 -0.69 -16.71
N ASP A 308 -24.32 0.64 -16.91
CA ASP A 308 -23.37 1.28 -17.82
C ASP A 308 -21.98 1.50 -17.20
N ALA A 309 -21.72 0.89 -16.04
CA ALA A 309 -20.43 0.94 -15.37
C ALA A 309 -19.35 0.20 -16.17
N PHE A 310 -18.16 0.78 -16.17
CA PHE A 310 -16.93 0.12 -16.57
C PHE A 310 -16.08 -0.15 -15.34
N ILE A 311 -15.66 -1.40 -15.19
CA ILE A 311 -14.87 -1.90 -14.05
C ILE A 311 -13.57 -2.48 -14.57
N LEU A 312 -12.51 -2.29 -13.79
CA LEU A 312 -11.18 -2.76 -14.14
C LEU A 312 -11.11 -4.28 -14.01
N TYR A 313 -10.65 -4.95 -15.07
CA TYR A 313 -10.36 -6.37 -15.08
C TYR A 313 -9.16 -6.63 -15.98
N GLN A 314 -8.05 -7.08 -15.38
CA GLN A 314 -6.80 -7.37 -16.09
C GLN A 314 -6.36 -6.22 -17.01
N ASP A 315 -6.13 -5.04 -16.42
CA ASP A 315 -5.66 -3.81 -17.09
C ASP A 315 -6.59 -3.23 -18.17
N ILE A 316 -7.82 -3.75 -18.28
CA ILE A 316 -8.82 -3.26 -19.22
C ILE A 316 -10.10 -2.92 -18.45
N LEU A 317 -10.68 -1.76 -18.74
CA LEU A 317 -11.98 -1.39 -18.22
C LEU A 317 -13.08 -2.01 -19.08
N ARG A 318 -13.95 -2.84 -18.48
CA ARG A 318 -14.99 -3.60 -19.18
C ARG A 318 -16.39 -3.16 -18.76
N CYS A 319 -17.28 -3.00 -19.73
CA CYS A 319 -18.68 -2.63 -19.49
C CYS A 319 -19.47 -3.78 -18.84
N CYS A 320 -20.27 -3.46 -17.82
CA CYS A 320 -21.01 -4.43 -17.02
C CYS A 320 -22.43 -4.74 -17.55
N ARG A 321 -22.89 -4.04 -18.59
CA ARG A 321 -24.27 -4.13 -19.11
C ARG A 321 -24.73 -5.53 -19.49
N LYS A 322 -23.82 -6.37 -19.99
CA LYS A 322 -24.12 -7.76 -20.40
C LYS A 322 -23.87 -8.79 -19.31
N VAL A 323 -23.41 -8.37 -18.14
CA VAL A 323 -23.13 -9.25 -17.01
C VAL A 323 -24.31 -9.20 -16.05
N LYS A 324 -24.82 -10.36 -15.63
CA LYS A 324 -26.00 -10.45 -14.75
C LYS A 324 -25.75 -9.83 -13.38
N SER A 325 -24.59 -10.08 -12.81
CA SER A 325 -24.17 -9.58 -11.50
C SER A 325 -22.66 -9.39 -11.52
N MET A 326 -22.21 -8.28 -10.96
CA MET A 326 -20.82 -7.89 -10.81
C MET A 326 -20.69 -7.13 -9.49
N PRO A 327 -20.62 -7.84 -8.34
CA PRO A 327 -20.44 -7.21 -7.05
C PRO A 327 -19.06 -6.57 -6.97
N VAL A 328 -19.01 -5.31 -6.54
CA VAL A 328 -17.78 -4.56 -6.30
C VAL A 328 -17.67 -4.26 -4.81
N LYS A 329 -16.50 -4.56 -4.27
CA LYS A 329 -16.14 -4.29 -2.88
C LYS A 329 -15.87 -2.80 -2.63
N PRO A 330 -16.05 -2.31 -1.41
CA PRO A 330 -15.56 -1.00 -0.95
C PRO A 330 -14.08 -0.75 -1.29
N TYR A 331 -13.70 0.53 -1.30
CA TYR A 331 -12.36 1.05 -1.60
C TYR A 331 -11.88 0.84 -3.04
N HIS A 332 -12.79 0.42 -3.91
CA HIS A 332 -12.64 0.45 -5.37
C HIS A 332 -13.32 1.69 -5.97
N TRP A 333 -13.04 1.96 -7.24
CA TRP A 333 -13.82 2.89 -8.04
C TRP A 333 -14.21 2.24 -9.37
N TYR A 334 -15.27 2.75 -9.97
CA TYR A 334 -15.73 2.43 -11.33
C TYR A 334 -15.94 3.72 -12.11
N MET A 335 -16.21 3.62 -13.40
CA MET A 335 -16.54 4.79 -14.21
C MET A 335 -17.76 4.60 -15.08
N THR A 336 -18.34 5.69 -15.53
CA THR A 336 -19.44 5.74 -16.50
C THR A 336 -19.15 6.77 -17.59
N ILE A 337 -19.66 6.54 -18.80
CA ILE A 337 -19.64 7.52 -19.89
C ILE A 337 -21.09 7.88 -20.23
N PRO A 338 -21.57 9.08 -19.87
CA PRO A 338 -22.92 9.52 -20.21
C PRO A 338 -23.17 9.42 -21.72
N GLY A 339 -24.22 8.69 -22.13
CA GLY A 339 -24.60 8.50 -23.53
C GLY A 339 -23.66 7.62 -24.38
N GLY A 340 -22.53 7.16 -23.85
CA GLY A 340 -21.45 6.50 -24.62
C GLY A 340 -21.34 4.98 -24.50
N ALA A 341 -22.03 4.33 -23.55
CA ALA A 341 -21.93 2.88 -23.30
C ALA A 341 -22.40 1.99 -24.47
N ASN A 342 -23.01 2.56 -25.52
CA ASN A 342 -23.40 1.85 -26.73
C ASN A 342 -22.23 1.58 -27.71
N GLN A 343 -21.09 2.28 -27.58
CA GLN A 343 -20.04 2.27 -28.62
C GLN A 343 -18.74 1.56 -28.20
N ALA A 344 -18.34 1.61 -26.93
CA ALA A 344 -17.11 0.99 -26.44
C ALA A 344 -17.37 -0.22 -25.54
N LYS A 345 -16.93 -1.42 -25.95
CA LYS A 345 -16.98 -2.64 -25.11
C LYS A 345 -15.88 -2.67 -24.05
N SER A 346 -14.82 -1.91 -24.29
CA SER A 346 -13.64 -1.78 -23.43
C SER A 346 -13.02 -0.40 -23.58
N ILE A 347 -12.38 0.08 -22.52
CA ILE A 347 -11.63 1.33 -22.50
C ILE A 347 -10.17 1.01 -22.17
N CYS A 348 -9.25 1.56 -22.95
CA CYS A 348 -7.82 1.35 -22.75
C CYS A 348 -7.27 2.28 -21.67
N ILE A 349 -6.32 1.77 -20.89
CA ILE A 349 -5.50 2.56 -19.95
C ILE A 349 -4.17 2.87 -20.66
N ILE A 350 -3.82 4.14 -20.70
CA ILE A 350 -2.59 4.63 -21.34
C ILE A 350 -1.76 5.34 -20.26
N GLU A 351 -0.58 4.82 -19.98
CA GLU A 351 0.43 5.52 -19.17
C GLU A 351 1.02 6.66 -20.01
N LYS A 352 0.79 7.92 -19.62
CA LYS A 352 1.54 9.06 -20.15
C LYS A 352 2.95 8.97 -19.61
N ARG A 353 3.90 8.73 -20.50
CA ARG A 353 5.32 8.92 -20.24
C ARG A 353 5.72 10.24 -20.86
N ASP A 354 6.61 10.99 -20.20
CA ASP A 354 7.33 12.05 -20.89
C ASP A 354 7.91 11.44 -22.16
N ALA A 355 7.56 12.02 -23.30
CA ALA A 355 8.07 11.57 -24.58
C ALA A 355 9.59 11.79 -24.55
N THR A 356 10.36 10.75 -24.22
CA THR A 356 11.78 10.69 -24.58
C THR A 356 11.78 10.76 -26.10
N GLY A 357 12.06 11.95 -26.64
CA GLY A 357 11.80 12.30 -28.03
C GLY A 357 12.19 11.18 -28.96
N ILE A 358 11.25 10.76 -29.81
CA ILE A 358 11.60 9.94 -30.97
C ILE A 358 12.54 10.81 -31.80
N THR A 359 13.84 10.55 -31.68
CA THR A 359 14.81 11.09 -32.62
C THR A 359 14.47 10.40 -33.93
N PHE A 360 13.83 11.11 -34.86
CA PHE A 360 13.58 10.58 -36.20
C PHE A 360 14.92 10.05 -36.73
N PRO A 361 15.05 8.75 -37.05
CA PRO A 361 16.24 8.30 -37.74
C PRO A 361 16.26 9.04 -39.08
N LYS A 362 17.30 9.85 -39.27
CA LYS A 362 17.60 10.46 -40.57
C LYS A 362 18.01 9.31 -41.48
N VAL A 363 17.09 8.83 -42.32
CA VAL A 363 17.41 7.82 -43.33
C VAL A 363 18.33 8.51 -44.33
N THR A 364 19.58 8.07 -44.40
CA THR A 364 20.43 8.32 -45.56
C THR A 364 19.79 7.62 -46.75
N GLU A 365 19.33 8.40 -47.73
CA GLU A 365 18.73 7.90 -48.96
C GLU A 365 19.68 6.94 -49.68
N ASN A 366 19.46 5.65 -49.53
CA ASN A 366 19.94 4.66 -50.49
C ASN A 366 18.85 4.49 -51.54
N SER A 367 19.07 5.08 -52.72
CA SER A 367 18.11 5.22 -53.82
C SER A 367 17.61 3.91 -54.46
N ASN A 368 18.11 2.75 -54.01
CA ASN A 368 17.79 1.43 -54.59
C ASN A 368 17.16 0.43 -53.60
N ALA A 369 16.79 0.86 -52.39
CA ALA A 369 16.13 -0.03 -51.43
C ALA A 369 14.67 -0.32 -51.83
N PRO A 370 14.20 -1.59 -51.74
CA PRO A 370 12.80 -1.90 -51.99
C PRO A 370 11.89 -1.19 -50.97
N ILE A 371 10.83 -0.57 -51.48
CA ILE A 371 9.85 0.19 -50.69
C ILE A 371 8.62 -0.69 -50.50
N TYR A 372 8.03 -0.70 -49.31
CA TYR A 372 6.80 -1.42 -49.01
C TYR A 372 5.74 -0.49 -48.42
N HIS A 373 4.48 -0.76 -48.69
CA HIS A 373 3.36 -0.21 -47.93
C HIS A 373 3.40 -0.75 -46.49
N ILE A 374 2.76 -0.06 -45.55
CA ILE A 374 2.77 -0.47 -44.14
C ILE A 374 2.17 -1.86 -43.88
N GLN A 375 1.38 -2.37 -44.82
CA GLN A 375 0.81 -3.73 -44.80
C GLN A 375 1.76 -4.80 -45.37
N GLY A 376 2.99 -4.43 -45.75
CA GLY A 376 4.00 -5.35 -46.28
C GLY A 376 3.96 -5.57 -47.80
N THR A 377 3.07 -4.88 -48.53
CA THR A 377 2.97 -4.97 -49.99
C THR A 377 4.11 -4.19 -50.65
N PRO A 378 4.89 -4.78 -51.58
CA PRO A 378 5.96 -4.04 -52.27
C PRO A 378 5.39 -2.93 -53.15
N MET A 379 6.01 -1.76 -53.08
CA MET A 379 5.73 -0.61 -53.92
C MET A 379 6.69 -0.63 -55.11
N ASN A 380 6.20 -1.02 -56.29
CA ASN A 380 6.99 -1.08 -57.52
C ASN A 380 7.15 0.29 -58.19
N MET A 381 7.45 1.33 -57.40
CA MET A 381 7.61 2.70 -57.89
C MET A 381 8.63 3.46 -57.05
N PRO A 382 9.35 4.43 -57.64
CA PRO A 382 10.37 5.19 -56.92
C PRO A 382 9.74 6.07 -55.83
N TRP A 383 10.54 6.41 -54.81
CA TRP A 383 10.10 7.20 -53.65
C TRP A 383 9.34 8.47 -54.06
N ASP A 384 9.86 9.23 -55.04
CA ASP A 384 9.28 10.50 -55.49
C ASP A 384 7.90 10.37 -56.14
N ALA A 385 7.57 9.21 -56.69
CA ALA A 385 6.28 8.94 -57.33
C ALA A 385 5.19 8.45 -56.33
N LEU A 386 5.56 8.12 -55.09
CA LEU A 386 4.60 7.64 -54.09
C LEU A 386 3.63 8.74 -53.63
N PRO A 387 2.37 8.42 -53.30
CA PRO A 387 1.50 9.35 -52.59
C PRO A 387 2.04 9.66 -51.18
N LYS A 388 1.53 10.72 -50.56
CA LYS A 388 1.84 11.04 -49.16
C LYS A 388 1.35 9.90 -48.26
N GLY A 389 2.15 9.48 -47.30
CA GLY A 389 1.83 8.31 -46.48
C GLY A 389 3.00 7.70 -45.72
N ILE A 390 2.78 6.55 -45.10
CA ILE A 390 3.79 5.81 -44.32
C ILE A 390 4.22 4.57 -45.09
N TYR A 391 5.53 4.41 -45.25
CA TYR A 391 6.17 3.33 -46.00
C TYR A 391 7.23 2.63 -45.16
N ILE A 392 7.67 1.46 -45.60
CA ILE A 392 8.78 0.72 -45.02
C ILE A 392 9.91 0.69 -46.06
N ILE A 393 11.09 1.19 -45.69
CA ILE A 393 12.31 1.19 -46.52
C ILE A 393 13.45 0.70 -45.63
N ASN A 394 14.24 -0.27 -46.09
CA ASN A 394 15.34 -0.86 -45.29
C ASN A 394 14.91 -1.27 -43.88
N HIS A 395 13.74 -1.92 -43.77
CA HIS A 395 13.15 -2.35 -42.49
C HIS A 395 12.77 -1.21 -41.51
N GLN A 396 12.78 0.05 -41.97
CA GLN A 396 12.42 1.22 -41.17
C GLN A 396 11.15 1.88 -41.70
N LYS A 397 10.32 2.42 -40.79
CA LYS A 397 9.13 3.21 -41.15
C LYS A 397 9.56 4.62 -41.55
N VAL A 398 9.13 5.07 -42.72
CA VAL A 398 9.42 6.40 -43.29
C VAL A 398 8.11 7.09 -43.65
N ILE A 399 8.00 8.37 -43.34
CA ILE A 399 6.83 9.19 -43.70
C ILE A 399 7.19 10.01 -44.94
N LYS A 400 6.36 9.90 -45.98
CA LYS A 400 6.41 10.80 -47.14
C LYS A 400 5.49 12.00 -46.87
N PRO A 401 6.04 13.21 -46.72
CA PRO A 401 5.30 14.40 -46.29
C PRO A 401 4.35 14.98 -47.35
#